data_AF-A0A5K0V844-F1
#
_entry.id   AF-A0A5K0V844-F1
#
_cell.length_a   1.000
_cell.length_b   1.000
_cell.length_c   1.000
_cell.angle_alpha   90.00
_cell.angle_beta   90.00
_cell.angle_gamma   90.00
#
_symmetry.space_group_name_H-M   'P 1'
#
loop_
_entity.id
_entity.type
_entity.pdbx_description
1 polymer ?
#
loop_
_entity_poly.entity_id
_entity_poly.type
_entity_poly.pdbx_seq_one_letter_code
_entity_poly.pdbx_strand_id
1 'polypeptide(L)' 'QKRSMFIQTQSTPNPLSLMFYPDKPVMEVGSADFPNARAAMNSPLAKALFGID' A
#
# COMPACT_ATOMS: atom_id res chain seq x y z
N GLN A 1 19.67 7.76 -7.72
CA GLN A 1 18.30 7.36 -8.11
C GLN A 1 17.33 8.45 -7.62
N LYS A 2 16.77 9.26 -8.53
CA LYS A 2 15.82 10.31 -8.13
C LYS A 2 14.46 9.63 -7.92
N ARG A 3 14.00 9.53 -6.67
CA ARG A 3 12.65 9.05 -6.36
C ARG A 3 11.65 10.06 -6.94
N SER A 4 10.73 9.58 -7.78
CA SER A 4 9.78 10.42 -8.52
C SER A 4 8.48 10.70 -7.75
N MET A 5 8.35 10.21 -6.52
CA MET A 5 7.16 10.34 -5.70
C MET A 5 7.54 10.37 -4.22
N PHE A 6 6.83 11.20 -3.45
CA PHE A 6 6.89 11.22 -1.99
C PHE A 6 5.67 10.49 -1.42
N ILE A 7 5.86 9.81 -0.29
CA ILE A 7 4.81 9.08 0.42
C ILE A 7 4.88 9.52 1.88
N GLN A 8 3.79 10.08 2.37
CA GLN A 8 3.64 10.44 3.77
C GLN A 8 3.18 9.23 4.57
N THR A 9 3.60 9.13 5.83
CA THR A 9 3.16 8.07 6.73
C THR A 9 2.43 8.67 7.93
N GLN A 10 1.32 8.06 8.33
CA GLN A 10 0.59 8.44 9.53
C GLN A 10 0.34 7.21 10.41
N SER A 11 0.54 7.36 11.70
CA SER A 11 0.22 6.33 12.69
C SER A 11 -1.29 6.08 12.74
N THR A 12 -1.67 4.84 13.00
CA THR A 12 -3.07 4.46 13.22
C THR A 12 -3.29 4.06 14.68
N PRO A 13 -4.55 4.00 15.18
CA PRO A 13 -4.83 3.48 16.51
C PRO A 13 -4.42 2.01 16.71
N ASN A 14 -4.30 1.24 15.62
CA ASN A 14 -3.76 -0.12 15.67
C ASN A 14 -2.21 -0.05 15.62
N PRO A 15 -1.49 -0.48 16.67
CA PRO A 15 -0.03 -0.42 16.70
C PRO A 15 0.64 -1.31 15.64
N LEU A 16 -0.08 -2.29 15.09
CA LEU A 16 0.41 -3.18 14.04
C LEU A 16 0.09 -2.65 12.63
N SER A 17 -0.37 -1.41 12.50
CA SER A 17 -0.76 -0.83 11.21
C SER A 17 -0.24 0.60 11.03
N LEU A 18 0.27 0.87 9.83
CA LEU A 18 0.76 2.18 9.41
C LEU A 18 0.03 2.59 8.12
N MET A 19 -0.39 3.84 8.05
CA MET A 19 -1.10 4.36 6.89
C MET A 19 -0.15 5.14 5.98
N PHE A 20 -0.16 4.82 4.69
CA PHE A 20 0.70 5.44 3.68
C PHE A 20 -0.15 6.30 2.74
N TYR A 21 0.22 7.57 2.60
CA TYR A 21 -0.45 8.56 1.79
C TYR A 21 0.48 9.07 0.67
N PRO A 22 0.42 8.47 -0.52
CA PRO A 22 1.11 8.99 -1.69
C PRO A 22 0.44 10.28 -2.19
N ASP A 23 1.20 11.15 -2.86
CA ASP A 23 0.68 12.39 -3.47
C ASP A 23 -0.23 12.15 -4.70
N LYS A 24 -0.54 10.89 -5.03
CA LYS A 24 -1.41 10.50 -6.14
C LYS A 24 -2.39 9.42 -5.69
N PRO A 25 -3.63 9.40 -6.22
CA PRO A 25 -4.59 8.35 -5.91
C PRO A 25 -4.04 6.98 -6.29
N VAL A 26 -4.18 5.99 -5.39
CA VAL A 26 -3.76 4.60 -5.64
C VAL A 26 -4.82 3.84 -6.44
N MET A 27 -6.10 4.15 -6.20
CA MET A 27 -7.25 3.62 -6.93
C MET A 27 -8.18 4.78 -7.29
N GLU A 28 -8.66 4.81 -8.52
CA GLU A 28 -9.59 5.86 -8.99
C GLU A 28 -10.98 5.74 -8.35
N VAL A 29 -11.43 4.51 -8.08
CA VAL A 29 -12.77 4.23 -7.52
C VAL A 29 -12.69 3.07 -6.51
N GLY A 30 -13.36 3.26 -5.38
CA GLY A 30 -13.55 2.22 -4.37
C GLY A 30 -12.30 1.91 -3.54
N SER A 31 -12.32 0.75 -2.89
CA SER A 31 -11.21 0.21 -2.10
C SER A 31 -11.07 -1.29 -2.36
N ALA A 32 -9.87 -1.82 -2.10
CA ALA A 32 -9.58 -3.25 -2.20
C ALA A 32 -8.89 -3.73 -0.92
N ASP A 33 -9.29 -4.90 -0.46
CA ASP A 33 -8.68 -5.59 0.69
C ASP A 33 -7.90 -6.83 0.23
N PHE A 34 -6.73 -7.02 0.81
CA PHE A 34 -5.80 -8.10 0.47
C PHE A 34 -5.29 -8.76 1.76
N PRO A 35 -6.07 -9.69 2.37
CA PRO A 35 -5.72 -10.29 3.66
C PRO A 35 -4.56 -11.29 3.59
N ASN A 36 -4.12 -11.68 2.39
CA ASN A 36 -2.99 -12.60 2.18
C ASN A 36 -2.39 -12.46 0.77
N ALA A 37 -1.20 -13.04 0.57
CA ALA A 37 -0.46 -12.96 -0.69
C ALA A 37 -1.21 -13.54 -1.91
N ARG A 38 -2.09 -14.54 -1.71
CA ARG A 38 -2.90 -15.11 -2.79
C ARG A 38 -3.96 -14.12 -3.28
N ALA A 39 -4.63 -13.42 -2.35
CA ALA A 39 -5.58 -12.36 -2.70
C ALA A 39 -4.90 -11.20 -3.44
N ALA A 40 -3.64 -10.92 -3.12
CA ALA A 40 -2.85 -9.84 -3.73
C ALA A 40 -2.42 -10.09 -5.18
N MET A 41 -2.56 -11.30 -5.73
CA MET A 41 -2.04 -11.66 -7.06
C MET A 41 -2.58 -10.77 -8.20
N ASN A 42 -3.79 -10.24 -8.05
CA ASN A 42 -4.44 -9.38 -9.05
C ASN A 42 -3.98 -7.91 -8.98
N SER A 43 -3.16 -7.54 -7.99
CA SER A 43 -2.62 -6.19 -7.83
C SER A 43 -1.09 -6.23 -7.82
N PRO A 44 -0.42 -5.69 -8.86
CA PRO A 44 1.04 -5.66 -8.89
C PRO A 44 1.66 -4.97 -7.67
N LEU A 45 1.02 -3.91 -7.17
CA LEU A 45 1.46 -3.20 -5.97
C LEU A 45 1.29 -4.07 -4.71
N ALA A 46 0.12 -4.66 -4.48
CA ALA A 46 -0.12 -5.47 -3.30
C ALA A 46 0.80 -6.71 -3.27
N LYS A 47 0.97 -7.37 -4.42
CA LYS A 47 1.90 -8.51 -4.54
C LYS A 47 3.33 -8.12 -4.17
N ALA A 48 3.79 -6.93 -4.59
CA ALA A 48 5.13 -6.44 -4.25
C ALA A 48 5.26 -6.14 -2.74
N LEU A 49 4.22 -5.57 -2.12
CA LEU A 49 4.22 -5.28 -0.67
C LEU A 49 4.34 -6.55 0.18
N PHE A 50 3.70 -7.65 -0.22
CA PHE A 50 3.85 -8.95 0.46
C PHE A 50 5.23 -9.60 0.31
N GLY A 51 6.11 -9.08 -0.56
CA GLY A 51 7.48 -9.56 -0.76
C GLY A 51 8.55 -8.74 -0.04
N ILE A 52 8.17 -7.83 0.85
CA ILE A 52 9.09 -7.03 1.67
C ILE A 52 9.36 -7.78 2.98
N ASP A 53 10.64 -7.95 3.32
CA ASP A 53 11.12 -8.51 4.60
C ASP A 53 11.27 -7.43 5.69
#